data_AF-A0A952Y1A2-F1
#
_entry.id   AF-A0A952Y1A2-F1
#
_cell.length_a   1.000
_cell.length_b   1.000
_cell.length_c   1.000
_cell.angle_alpha   90.00
_cell.angle_beta   90.00
_cell.angle_gamma   90.00
#
_symmetry.space_group_name_H-M   'P 1'
#
loop_
_entity.id
_entity.type
_entity.pdbx_description
1 polymer ?
#
loop_
_entity_poly.entity_id
_entity_poly.type
_entity_poly.pdbx_seq_one_letter_code
_entity_poly.pdbx_strand_id
1 'polypeptide(L)'
;MSQELERLLKIVEGRRCWGDEPSPELIERIEEERRKLRPSQELQDTLTALRQLWFSSAGSTKRDRHIPFLGELYREVQNYRYLKTLDDLKAGLTKFYDVDPFNRDAYSMLLVAVCGPNLSRKVRSTWAACLRTVERNKTPKDLGAAQILRLGGINRCAQR
;
A
#
# COMPACT_ATOMS: atom_id res chain seq x y z
N MET A 1 -12.38 -1.49 7.57
CA MET A 1 -12.10 -0.14 8.14
C MET A 1 -13.34 0.36 8.88
N SER A 2 -13.26 0.60 10.20
CA SER A 2 -14.39 1.11 11.00
C SER A 2 -14.66 2.59 10.72
N GLN A 3 -15.94 2.97 10.80
CA GLN A 3 -16.41 4.35 10.70
C GLN A 3 -15.76 5.28 11.74
N GLU A 4 -15.42 4.76 12.93
CA GLU A 4 -14.76 5.54 13.98
C GLU A 4 -13.30 5.83 13.63
N LEU A 5 -12.56 4.86 13.08
CA LEU A 5 -11.18 5.10 12.63
C LEU A 5 -11.15 6.11 11.46
N GLU A 6 -12.09 6.00 10.53
CA GLU A 6 -12.19 6.91 9.39
C GLU A 6 -12.51 8.35 9.84
N ARG A 7 -13.36 8.50 10.86
CA ARG A 7 -13.65 9.78 11.51
C ARG A 7 -12.41 10.36 12.21
N LEU A 8 -11.69 9.56 12.99
CA LEU A 8 -10.49 10.01 13.72
C LEU A 8 -9.37 10.44 12.77
N LEU A 9 -9.17 9.73 11.65
CA LEU A 9 -8.20 10.09 10.63
C LEU A 9 -8.54 11.42 9.93
N LYS A 10 -9.83 11.69 9.66
CA LYS A 10 -10.27 12.99 9.12
C LYS A 10 -9.99 14.16 10.07
N ILE A 11 -10.12 13.94 11.39
CA ILE A 11 -9.80 14.96 12.40
C ILE A 11 -8.31 15.29 12.39
N VAL A 12 -7.44 14.27 12.29
CA VAL A 12 -5.99 14.46 12.19
C VAL A 12 -5.60 15.15 10.90
N GLU A 13 -6.21 14.76 9.78
CA GLU A 13 -5.95 15.37 8.47
C GLU A 13 -6.38 16.85 8.47
N GLY A 14 -7.54 17.16 9.06
CA GLY A 14 -8.00 18.53 9.29
C GLY A 14 -7.03 19.35 10.12
N ARG A 15 -6.61 18.86 11.30
CA ARG A 15 -5.66 19.57 12.18
C ARG A 15 -4.32 19.87 11.49
N ARG A 16 -3.80 18.89 10.76
CA ARG A 16 -2.55 19.06 10.01
C ARG A 16 -2.65 20.07 8.87
N CYS A 17 -3.82 20.26 8.26
CA CYS A 17 -4.04 21.32 7.26
C CYS A 17 -3.92 22.73 7.86
N TRP A 18 -4.07 22.87 9.18
CA TRP A 18 -3.94 24.15 9.90
C TRP A 18 -2.60 24.31 10.63
N GLY A 19 -1.69 23.33 10.50
CA GLY A 19 -0.39 23.36 11.17
C GLY A 19 -0.41 22.84 12.62
N ASP A 20 -1.56 22.34 13.09
CA ASP A 20 -1.70 21.81 14.45
C ASP A 20 -1.22 20.36 14.54
N GLU A 21 -0.46 20.06 15.59
CA GLU A 21 -0.15 18.68 15.93
C GLU A 21 -1.36 17.99 16.59
N PRO A 22 -1.70 16.76 16.18
CA PRO A 22 -2.72 15.98 16.86
C PRO A 22 -2.29 15.66 18.30
N SER A 23 -3.23 15.71 19.24
CA SER A 23 -2.91 15.46 20.66
C SER A 23 -2.46 14.02 20.89
N PRO A 24 -1.64 13.77 21.93
CA PRO A 24 -1.23 12.41 22.30
C PRO A 24 -2.42 11.47 22.53
N GLU A 25 -3.52 11.93 23.14
CA GLU A 25 -4.71 11.09 23.36
C GLU A 25 -5.41 10.73 22.05
N LEU A 26 -5.42 11.63 21.07
CA LEU A 26 -5.98 11.35 19.75
C LEU A 26 -5.13 10.32 19.00
N ILE A 27 -3.80 10.39 19.14
CA ILE A 27 -2.88 9.39 18.57
C ILE A 27 -3.10 8.04 19.24
N GLU A 28 -3.15 7.99 20.57
CA GLU A 28 -3.36 6.75 21.34
C GLU A 28 -4.70 6.10 21.00
N ARG A 29 -5.77 6.88 20.86
CA ARG A 29 -7.10 6.39 20.49
C ARG A 29 -7.17 5.90 19.04
N ILE A 30 -6.42 6.52 18.13
CA ILE A 30 -6.21 6.00 16.77
C ILE A 30 -5.43 4.68 16.82
N GLU A 31 -4.41 4.57 17.67
CA GLU A 31 -3.63 3.35 17.86
C GLU A 31 -4.48 2.22 18.47
N GLU A 32 -5.35 2.51 19.44
CA GLU A 32 -6.30 1.55 19.99
C GLU A 32 -7.33 1.10 18.97
N GLU A 33 -7.96 2.02 18.24
CA GLU A 33 -8.89 1.66 17.18
C GLU A 33 -8.18 0.86 16.08
N ARG A 34 -6.92 1.18 15.76
CA ARG A 34 -6.09 0.38 14.84
C ARG A 34 -5.78 -1.01 15.37
N ARG A 35 -5.47 -1.16 16.68
CA ARG A 35 -5.26 -2.47 17.33
C ARG A 35 -6.53 -3.31 17.30
N LYS A 36 -7.71 -2.68 17.46
CA LYS A 36 -9.01 -3.33 17.31
C LYS A 36 -9.31 -3.69 15.85
N LEU A 37 -8.78 -2.93 14.88
CA LEU A 37 -9.11 -3.03 13.46
C LEU A 37 -8.16 -3.83 12.58
N ARG A 38 -7.05 -4.37 13.08
CA ARG A 38 -6.19 -5.20 12.23
C ARG A 38 -6.04 -6.59 12.79
N PRO A 39 -7.10 -7.41 12.74
CA PRO A 39 -6.86 -8.84 12.77
C PRO A 39 -5.97 -9.14 11.56
N SER A 40 -4.93 -9.92 11.80
CA SER A 40 -4.09 -10.54 10.77
C SER A 40 -4.86 -11.02 9.54
N GLN A 41 -6.12 -11.40 9.73
CA GLN A 41 -7.09 -11.78 8.70
C GLN A 41 -7.46 -10.66 7.70
N GLU A 42 -7.74 -9.42 8.11
CA GLU A 42 -8.12 -8.34 7.16
C GLU A 42 -6.97 -8.01 6.19
N LEU A 43 -5.74 -7.97 6.70
CA LEU A 43 -4.54 -7.82 5.88
C LEU A 43 -4.38 -9.02 4.95
N GLN A 44 -4.58 -10.24 5.46
CA GLN A 44 -4.50 -11.46 4.66
C GLN A 44 -5.55 -11.50 3.54
N ASP A 45 -6.79 -11.11 3.81
CA ASP A 45 -7.88 -11.04 2.84
C ASP A 45 -7.60 -9.98 1.77
N THR A 46 -7.11 -8.80 2.19
CA THR A 46 -6.74 -7.72 1.27
C THR A 46 -5.59 -8.13 0.35
N LEU A 47 -4.54 -8.73 0.91
CA LEU A 47 -3.40 -9.22 0.13
C LEU A 47 -3.80 -10.38 -0.78
N THR A 48 -4.73 -11.23 -0.35
CA THR A 48 -5.30 -12.30 -1.19
C THR A 48 -6.07 -11.73 -2.37
N ALA A 49 -6.93 -10.72 -2.16
CA ALA A 49 -7.66 -10.04 -3.22
C ALA A 49 -6.71 -9.34 -4.21
N LEU A 50 -5.68 -8.66 -3.72
CA LEU A 50 -4.65 -8.04 -4.55
C LEU A 50 -3.90 -9.07 -5.40
N ARG A 51 -3.60 -10.23 -4.81
CA ARG A 51 -2.92 -11.33 -5.50
C ARG A 51 -3.80 -11.95 -6.59
N GLN A 52 -5.10 -12.08 -6.36
CA GLN A 52 -6.06 -12.52 -7.39
C GLN A 52 -6.14 -11.52 -8.55
N LEU A 53 -6.16 -10.21 -8.27
CA LEU A 53 -6.11 -9.16 -9.31
C LEU A 53 -4.78 -9.15 -10.07
N TRP A 54 -3.67 -9.43 -9.41
CA TRP A 54 -2.39 -9.62 -10.07
C TRP A 54 -2.45 -10.82 -11.01
N PHE A 55 -2.86 -12.00 -10.53
CA PHE A 55 -2.88 -13.21 -11.36
C PHE A 55 -3.89 -13.14 -12.52
N SER A 56 -5.01 -12.44 -12.37
CA SER A 56 -5.97 -12.26 -13.48
C SER A 56 -5.44 -11.35 -14.60
N SER A 57 -4.39 -10.57 -14.31
CA SER A 57 -3.72 -9.69 -15.27
C SER A 57 -2.30 -10.15 -15.65
N ALA A 58 -1.70 -11.06 -14.88
CA ALA A 58 -0.36 -11.59 -15.11
C ALA A 58 -0.29 -12.31 -16.47
N GLY A 59 0.70 -11.95 -17.29
CA GLY A 59 0.86 -12.48 -18.65
C GLY A 59 0.11 -11.71 -19.74
N SER A 60 -0.68 -10.69 -19.39
CA SER A 60 -1.22 -9.74 -20.36
C SER A 60 -0.17 -8.72 -20.78
N THR A 61 -0.04 -8.46 -22.08
CA THR A 61 0.73 -7.32 -22.61
C THR A 61 -0.10 -6.02 -22.64
N LYS A 62 -1.43 -6.11 -22.47
CA LYS A 62 -2.33 -4.96 -22.43
C LYS A 62 -2.23 -4.23 -21.10
N ARG A 63 -1.69 -3.01 -21.13
CA ARG A 63 -1.52 -2.10 -19.98
C ARG A 63 -2.80 -1.92 -19.14
N ASP A 64 -3.95 -1.80 -19.80
CA ASP A 64 -5.22 -1.52 -19.13
C ASP A 64 -5.69 -2.65 -18.21
N ARG A 65 -5.28 -3.90 -18.49
CA ARG A 65 -5.64 -5.05 -17.64
C ARG A 65 -5.04 -4.97 -16.24
N HIS A 66 -3.99 -4.16 -16.05
CA HIS A 66 -3.38 -3.98 -14.74
C HIS A 66 -3.93 -2.78 -13.97
N ILE A 67 -4.78 -1.94 -14.58
CA ILE A 67 -5.36 -0.76 -13.90
C ILE A 67 -6.13 -1.15 -12.63
N PRO A 68 -7.00 -2.19 -12.63
CA PRO A 68 -7.72 -2.60 -11.42
C PRO A 68 -6.76 -2.98 -10.29
N PHE A 69 -5.75 -3.78 -10.61
CA PHE A 69 -4.71 -4.17 -9.66
C PHE A 69 -3.96 -2.95 -9.09
N LEU A 70 -3.51 -2.03 -9.95
CA LEU A 70 -2.80 -0.83 -9.51
C LEU A 70 -3.66 0.09 -8.64
N GLY A 71 -4.94 0.20 -8.93
CA GLY A 71 -5.88 0.99 -8.15
C GLY A 71 -6.03 0.46 -6.73
N GLU A 72 -6.20 -0.85 -6.59
CA GLU A 72 -6.28 -1.49 -5.26
C GLU A 72 -4.93 -1.48 -4.54
N LEU A 73 -3.82 -1.75 -5.24
CA LEU A 73 -2.48 -1.68 -4.64
C LEU A 73 -2.19 -0.29 -4.09
N TYR A 74 -2.57 0.74 -4.83
CA TYR A 74 -2.40 2.12 -4.39
C TYR A 74 -3.31 2.47 -3.22
N ARG A 75 -4.56 2.01 -3.24
CA ARG A 75 -5.49 2.17 -2.12
C ARG A 75 -4.90 1.57 -0.86
N GLU A 76 -4.30 0.40 -0.96
CA GLU A 76 -3.67 -0.24 0.17
C GLU A 76 -2.48 0.57 0.66
N VAL A 77 -1.62 1.07 -0.23
CA VAL A 77 -0.54 2.01 0.14
C VAL A 77 -1.05 3.25 0.88
N GLN A 78 -2.17 3.84 0.44
CA GLN A 78 -2.77 5.01 1.11
C GLN A 78 -3.23 4.69 2.55
N ASN A 79 -3.64 3.44 2.83
CA ASN A 79 -3.97 3.01 4.20
C ASN A 79 -2.75 3.01 5.14
N TYR A 80 -1.52 3.00 4.62
CA TYR A 80 -0.27 3.02 5.39
C TYR A 80 0.59 4.26 5.17
N ARG A 81 0.00 5.38 4.77
CA ARG A 81 0.67 6.67 4.53
C ARG A 81 1.49 7.23 5.70
N TYR A 82 1.40 6.64 6.89
CA TYR A 82 2.07 7.12 8.09
C TYR A 82 3.26 6.22 8.45
N LEU A 83 4.38 6.81 8.86
CA LEU A 83 5.61 6.07 9.17
C LEU A 83 5.39 4.93 10.19
N LYS A 84 4.57 5.17 11.23
CA LYS A 84 4.20 4.14 12.22
C LYS A 84 3.44 2.96 11.60
N THR A 85 2.54 3.20 10.63
CA THR A 85 1.77 2.12 10.00
C THR A 85 2.56 1.34 8.97
N LEU A 86 3.62 1.92 8.39
CA LEU A 86 4.54 1.18 7.53
C LEU A 86 5.29 0.09 8.30
N ASP A 87 5.65 0.33 9.56
CA ASP A 87 6.29 -0.69 10.39
C ASP A 87 5.30 -1.80 10.78
N ASP A 88 4.03 -1.46 11.05
CA ASP A 88 2.96 -2.45 11.23
C ASP A 88 2.75 -3.29 9.96
N LEU A 89 2.80 -2.65 8.79
CA LEU A 89 2.71 -3.34 7.50
C LEU A 89 3.88 -4.31 7.33
N LYS A 90 5.12 -3.89 7.61
CA LYS A 90 6.29 -4.78 7.56
C LYS A 90 6.11 -5.97 8.50
N ALA A 91 5.71 -5.73 9.75
CA ALA A 91 5.50 -6.79 10.73
C ALA A 91 4.44 -7.81 10.27
N GLY A 92 3.33 -7.32 9.71
CA GLY A 92 2.30 -8.16 9.11
C GLY A 92 2.81 -8.96 7.91
N LEU A 93 3.51 -8.31 6.99
CA LEU A 93 4.05 -8.95 5.79
C LEU A 93 5.06 -10.05 6.13
N THR A 94 6.00 -9.79 7.05
CA THR A 94 6.98 -10.79 7.54
C THR A 94 6.30 -11.99 8.18
N LYS A 95 5.21 -11.77 8.93
CA LYS A 95 4.48 -12.85 9.60
C LYS A 95 3.77 -13.80 8.64
N PHE A 96 3.24 -13.30 7.51
CA PHE A 96 2.34 -14.08 6.64
C PHE A 96 2.92 -14.49 5.29
N TYR A 97 3.94 -13.81 4.79
CA TYR A 97 4.37 -13.94 3.38
C TYR A 97 5.85 -14.28 3.19
N ASP A 98 6.53 -14.77 4.24
CA ASP A 98 7.95 -15.17 4.24
C ASP A 98 8.85 -14.16 3.50
N VAL A 99 8.61 -12.87 3.77
CA VAL A 99 9.42 -11.78 3.22
C VAL A 99 10.58 -11.51 4.13
N ASP A 100 11.75 -11.29 3.52
CA ASP A 100 13.00 -10.97 4.22
C ASP A 100 12.80 -9.85 5.26
N PRO A 101 12.97 -10.15 6.57
CA PRO A 101 12.79 -9.16 7.63
C PRO A 101 13.82 -8.02 7.57
N PHE A 102 14.93 -8.20 6.85
CA PHE A 102 15.95 -7.17 6.65
C PHE A 102 15.64 -6.24 5.47
N ASN A 103 14.57 -6.51 4.71
CA ASN A 103 14.13 -5.60 3.66
C ASN A 103 13.57 -4.31 4.28
N ARG A 104 14.32 -3.22 4.11
CA ARG A 104 13.94 -1.92 4.69
C ARG A 104 12.76 -1.25 3.98
N ASP A 105 12.41 -1.70 2.77
CA ASP A 105 11.39 -1.07 1.94
C ASP A 105 10.04 -1.82 2.03
N ALA A 106 9.11 -1.28 2.82
CA ALA A 106 7.78 -1.83 3.02
C ALA A 106 7.00 -2.02 1.70
N TYR A 107 7.17 -1.11 0.74
CA TYR A 107 6.54 -1.22 -0.57
C TYR A 107 7.14 -2.37 -1.38
N SER A 108 8.45 -2.59 -1.27
CA SER A 108 9.09 -3.76 -1.86
C SER A 108 8.58 -5.06 -1.23
N MET A 109 8.35 -5.09 0.08
CA MET A 109 7.79 -6.27 0.77
C MET A 109 6.36 -6.54 0.33
N LEU A 110 5.52 -5.50 0.25
CA LEU A 110 4.14 -5.59 -0.25
C LEU A 110 4.09 -6.20 -1.66
N LEU A 111 4.98 -5.75 -2.54
CA LEU A 111 5.08 -6.29 -3.91
C LEU A 111 5.50 -7.76 -3.95
N VAL A 112 6.37 -8.22 -3.03
CA VAL A 112 6.72 -9.65 -2.95
C VAL A 112 5.54 -10.48 -2.46
N ALA A 113 4.84 -10.00 -1.42
CA ALA A 113 3.68 -10.69 -0.88
C ALA A 113 2.55 -10.86 -1.93
N VAL A 114 2.35 -9.83 -2.76
CA VAL A 114 1.24 -9.78 -3.73
C VAL A 114 1.61 -10.38 -5.09
N CYS A 115 2.76 -10.01 -5.65
CA CYS A 115 3.17 -10.45 -6.98
C CYS A 115 3.97 -11.77 -6.97
N GLY A 116 4.41 -12.22 -5.79
CA GLY A 116 5.24 -13.39 -5.60
C GLY A 116 6.74 -13.12 -5.80
N PRO A 117 7.59 -14.12 -5.49
CA PRO A 117 9.06 -13.99 -5.55
C PRO A 117 9.60 -13.84 -6.97
N ASN A 118 8.83 -14.22 -8.00
CA ASN A 118 9.25 -14.20 -9.40
C ASN A 118 9.30 -12.79 -10.02
N LEU A 119 8.82 -11.76 -9.31
CA LEU A 119 8.94 -10.38 -9.76
C LEU A 119 10.41 -9.96 -9.74
N SER A 120 10.98 -9.65 -10.92
CA SER A 120 12.40 -9.30 -11.02
C SER A 120 12.78 -8.14 -10.09
N ARG A 121 13.97 -8.20 -9.49
CA ARG A 121 14.47 -7.17 -8.56
C ARG A 121 14.39 -5.75 -9.14
N LYS A 122 14.70 -5.60 -10.43
CA LYS A 122 14.65 -4.32 -11.16
C LYS A 122 13.23 -3.77 -11.25
N VAL A 123 12.27 -4.62 -11.61
CA VAL A 123 10.85 -4.26 -11.68
C VAL A 123 10.34 -3.87 -10.31
N ARG A 124 10.57 -4.72 -9.31
CA ARG A 124 10.16 -4.48 -7.92
C ARG A 124 10.69 -3.16 -7.38
N SER A 125 11.97 -2.88 -7.58
CA SER A 125 12.58 -1.61 -7.15
C SER A 125 11.98 -0.39 -7.86
N THR A 126 11.63 -0.53 -9.14
CA THR A 126 11.00 0.55 -9.91
C THR A 126 9.59 0.83 -9.38
N TRP A 127 8.82 -0.21 -9.11
CA TRP A 127 7.46 -0.11 -8.61
C TRP A 127 7.42 0.45 -7.18
N ALA A 128 8.30 -0.03 -6.30
CA ALA A 128 8.43 0.53 -4.96
C ALA A 128 8.82 2.02 -4.99
N ALA A 129 9.67 2.44 -5.93
CA ALA A 129 9.96 3.87 -6.14
C ALA A 129 8.73 4.66 -6.65
N CYS A 130 7.93 4.08 -7.54
CA CYS A 130 6.68 4.69 -7.99
C CYS A 130 5.70 4.86 -6.82
N LEU A 131 5.44 3.80 -6.05
CA LEU A 131 4.54 3.83 -4.89
C LEU A 131 4.95 4.90 -3.87
N ARG A 132 6.25 4.98 -3.55
CA ARG A 132 6.81 6.06 -2.71
C ARG A 132 6.56 7.45 -3.28
N THR A 133 6.74 7.62 -4.58
CA THR A 133 6.54 8.92 -5.23
C THR A 133 5.08 9.34 -5.19
N VAL A 134 4.16 8.41 -5.49
CA VAL A 134 2.71 8.68 -5.48
C VAL A 134 2.22 8.97 -4.05
N GLU A 135 2.71 8.21 -3.07
CA GLU A 135 2.43 8.42 -1.66
C GLU A 135 2.94 9.80 -1.18
N ARG A 136 4.22 10.12 -1.43
CA ARG A 136 4.84 11.42 -1.10
C ARG A 136 4.09 12.59 -1.72
N ASN A 137 3.65 12.43 -2.97
CA ASN A 137 2.91 13.45 -3.71
C ASN A 137 1.44 13.56 -3.30
N LYS A 138 0.99 12.77 -2.30
CA LYS A 138 -0.37 12.87 -1.78
C LYS A 138 -1.44 12.66 -2.86
N THR A 139 -1.17 11.81 -3.86
CA THR A 139 -2.00 11.72 -5.05
C THR A 139 -3.42 11.26 -4.69
N PRO A 140 -4.48 11.88 -5.24
CA PRO A 140 -5.85 11.43 -5.04
C PRO A 140 -6.05 9.96 -5.43
N LYS A 141 -6.97 9.28 -4.74
CA LYS A 141 -7.22 7.83 -4.87
C LYS A 141 -7.57 7.41 -6.29
N ASP A 142 -8.36 8.22 -6.98
CA ASP A 142 -8.80 8.07 -8.37
C ASP A 142 -7.66 8.26 -9.39
N LEU A 143 -6.63 9.03 -9.04
CA LEU A 143 -5.51 9.34 -9.93
C LEU A 143 -4.28 8.44 -9.71
N GLY A 144 -4.23 7.68 -8.62
CA GLY A 144 -3.06 6.90 -8.23
C GLY A 144 -2.61 5.87 -9.28
N ALA A 145 -3.56 5.11 -9.85
CA ALA A 145 -3.25 4.14 -10.90
C ALA A 145 -2.65 4.80 -12.15
N ALA A 146 -3.23 5.92 -12.58
CA ALA A 146 -2.73 6.71 -13.71
C ALA A 146 -1.32 7.26 -13.44
N GLN A 147 -1.06 7.72 -12.22
CA GLN A 147 0.24 8.22 -11.81
C GLN A 147 1.31 7.12 -11.77
N ILE A 148 1.00 5.93 -11.20
CA ILE A 148 1.92 4.78 -11.21
C ILE A 148 2.26 4.35 -12.64
N LEU A 149 1.25 4.36 -13.52
CA LEU A 149 1.43 4.08 -14.94
C LEU A 149 2.32 5.14 -15.64
N ARG A 150 2.12 6.43 -15.35
CA ARG A 150 2.93 7.55 -15.90
C ARG A 150 4.38 7.47 -15.47
N LEU A 151 4.65 7.06 -14.24
CA LEU A 151 6.01 6.87 -13.70
C LEU A 151 6.74 5.66 -14.30
N GLY A 152 6.10 4.93 -15.23
CA GLY A 152 6.70 3.80 -15.92
C GLY A 152 6.73 2.52 -15.11
N GLY A 153 5.88 2.39 -14.09
CA GLY A 153 5.73 1.15 -13.32
C GLY A 153 5.53 -0.04 -14.26
N ILE A 154 4.46 -0.05 -15.03
CA ILE A 154 4.05 -1.25 -15.80
C ILE A 154 4.79 -1.46 -17.12
N ASN A 155 5.32 -0.41 -17.74
CA ASN A 155 6.01 -0.54 -19.04
C ASN A 155 7.24 -1.47 -18.96
N ARG A 156 7.80 -1.71 -17.77
CA ARG A 156 8.90 -2.66 -17.56
C ARG A 156 8.46 -4.10 -17.31
N CYS A 157 7.16 -4.38 -17.18
CA CYS A 157 6.60 -5.71 -16.93
C CYS A 157 5.85 -6.29 -18.14
N ALA A 158 5.32 -5.42 -19.01
CA ALA A 158 4.70 -5.84 -20.28
C ALA A 158 5.74 -6.21 -21.36
N GLN A 159 7.05 -6.06 -21.07
CA GLN A 159 8.13 -6.39 -21.98
C GLN A 159 8.93 -7.57 -21.43
N ARG A 160 8.66 -8.72 -22.06
CA ARG A 160 9.32 -10.05 -21.98
C ARG A 160 8.72 -11.01 -20.96
#